data_AF-A0A083ZWA5-F1
#
_entry.id   AF-A0A083ZWA5-F1
#
_cell.length_a   1.000
_cell.length_b   1.000
_cell.length_c   1.000
_cell.angle_alpha   90.00
_cell.angle_beta   90.00
_cell.angle_gamma   90.00
#
_symmetry.space_group_name_H-M   'P 1'
#
loop_
_entity.id
_entity.type
_entity.pdbx_description
1 polymer ?
#
loop_
_entity_poly.entity_id
_entity_poly.type
_entity_poly.pdbx_seq_one_letter_code
_entity_poly.pdbx_strand_id
1 'polypeptide(L)'
;MNITFTPEPIPEFTLSGKPLAALGFTSGTPLQVTLRNRTLWVTTVTDEATWFALCAVSQQRQDLGADWVRDNGELVIAGDWLTESGITSAEQLQLTAAPGIIRVQRREEDGF
;
A
#
# COMPACT_ATOMS: atom_id res chain seq x y z
N MET A 1 4.24 14.41 0.79
CA MET A 1 3.43 13.23 1.18
C MET A 1 3.85 12.93 2.60
N ASN A 2 2.90 12.75 3.50
CA ASN A 2 3.18 12.46 4.90
C ASN A 2 3.03 10.97 5.12
N ILE A 3 3.91 10.39 5.93
CA ILE A 3 3.99 8.96 6.18
C ILE A 3 3.96 8.77 7.68
N THR A 4 3.06 7.93 8.15
CA THR A 4 3.03 7.45 9.53
C THR A 4 3.12 5.93 9.50
N PHE A 5 3.88 5.35 10.42
CA PHE A 5 3.98 3.89 10.58
C PHE A 5 3.67 3.53 12.04
N THR A 6 2.77 2.57 12.22
CA THR A 6 2.36 2.05 13.52
C THR A 6 2.75 0.57 13.58
N PRO A 7 3.72 0.16 14.42
CA PRO A 7 4.24 -1.22 14.42
C PRO A 7 3.31 -2.24 15.08
N GLU A 8 2.49 -1.82 16.06
CA GLU A 8 1.68 -2.72 16.90
C GLU A 8 0.24 -2.20 17.03
N PRO A 9 -0.76 -3.09 17.26
CA PRO A 9 -0.65 -4.55 17.35
C PRO A 9 -0.57 -5.26 16.00
N ILE A 10 -0.94 -4.56 14.91
CA ILE A 10 -0.77 -5.00 13.54
C ILE A 10 0.01 -3.89 12.84
N PRO A 11 1.13 -4.20 12.18
CA PRO A 11 1.88 -3.21 11.42
C PRO A 11 0.99 -2.51 10.40
N GLU A 12 1.06 -1.19 10.38
CA GLU A 12 0.28 -0.33 9.51
C GLU A 12 1.14 0.83 9.02
N PHE A 13 0.97 1.21 7.75
CA PHE A 13 1.40 2.52 7.29
C PHE A 13 0.24 3.33 6.73
N THR A 14 0.32 4.63 6.95
CA THR A 14 -0.65 5.62 6.48
C THR A 14 0.06 6.65 5.63
N LEU A 15 -0.43 6.85 4.41
CA LEU A 15 -0.02 7.94 3.53
C LEU A 15 -1.13 8.98 3.45
N SER A 16 -0.73 10.24 3.60
CA SER A 16 -1.66 11.36 3.56
C SER A 16 -1.07 12.59 2.87
N GLY A 17 -1.95 13.56 2.61
CA GLY A 17 -1.63 14.86 2.06
C GLY A 17 -1.93 15.01 0.57
N LYS A 18 -1.95 16.27 0.12
CA LYS A 18 -2.34 16.67 -1.25
C LYS A 18 -1.63 15.93 -2.40
N PRO A 19 -0.34 15.56 -2.31
CA PRO A 19 0.33 14.83 -3.39
C PRO A 19 -0.28 13.47 -3.70
N LEU A 20 -0.97 12.82 -2.76
CA LEU A 20 -1.59 11.51 -2.96
C LEU A 20 -2.73 11.57 -3.99
N ALA A 21 -3.60 12.57 -3.85
CA ALA A 21 -4.68 12.83 -4.81
C ALA A 21 -4.15 13.15 -6.22
N ALA A 22 -3.04 13.89 -6.33
CA ALA A 22 -2.41 14.20 -7.61
C ALA A 22 -1.85 12.94 -8.33
N LEU A 23 -1.62 11.86 -7.59
CA LEU A 23 -1.19 10.56 -8.11
C LEU A 23 -2.39 9.64 -8.44
N GLY A 24 -3.63 10.11 -8.32
CA GLY A 24 -4.84 9.33 -8.61
C GLY A 24 -5.42 8.56 -7.42
N PHE A 25 -4.85 8.72 -6.22
CA PHE A 25 -5.36 8.12 -4.99
C PHE A 25 -6.30 9.09 -4.29
N THR A 26 -7.55 9.16 -4.75
CA THR A 26 -8.61 9.98 -4.16
C THR A 26 -9.53 9.15 -3.28
N SER A 27 -10.29 9.79 -2.38
CA SER A 27 -11.32 9.12 -1.55
C SER A 27 -12.14 8.09 -2.34
N GLY A 28 -12.27 6.87 -1.80
CA GLY A 28 -13.04 5.79 -2.41
C GLY A 28 -12.40 5.15 -3.65
N THR A 29 -11.18 5.54 -4.04
CA THR A 29 -10.48 4.90 -5.16
C THR A 29 -10.20 3.43 -4.80
N PRO A 30 -10.66 2.47 -5.61
CA PRO A 30 -10.36 1.06 -5.38
C PRO A 30 -8.88 0.75 -5.62
N LEU A 31 -8.33 -0.16 -4.83
CA LEU A 31 -6.91 -0.47 -4.79
C LEU A 31 -6.67 -1.97 -4.87
N GLN A 32 -5.70 -2.33 -5.70
CA GLN A 32 -5.05 -3.63 -5.62
C GLN A 32 -3.76 -3.47 -4.83
N VAL A 33 -3.59 -4.34 -3.84
CA VAL A 33 -2.35 -4.46 -3.08
C VAL A 33 -1.71 -5.80 -3.42
N THR A 34 -0.44 -5.80 -3.82
CA THR A 34 0.26 -7.04 -4.18
C THR A 34 1.63 -7.09 -3.53
N LEU A 35 1.90 -8.17 -2.81
CA LEU A 35 3.22 -8.45 -2.27
C LEU A 35 4.01 -9.28 -3.28
N ARG A 36 5.13 -8.73 -3.79
CA ARG A 36 6.01 -9.44 -4.72
C ARG A 36 7.46 -9.15 -4.39
N ASN A 37 8.27 -10.19 -4.18
CA ASN A 37 9.70 -10.06 -3.89
C ASN A 37 9.98 -9.08 -2.72
N ARG A 38 9.24 -9.20 -1.60
CA ARG A 38 9.30 -8.30 -0.43
C ARG A 38 9.04 -6.82 -0.73
N THR A 39 8.39 -6.55 -1.86
CA THR A 39 7.94 -5.23 -2.27
C THR A 39 6.43 -5.23 -2.31
N LEU A 40 5.82 -4.28 -1.62
CA LEU A 40 4.39 -4.05 -1.69
C LEU A 40 4.08 -3.07 -2.80
N TRP A 41 3.19 -3.47 -3.69
CA TRP A 41 2.67 -2.65 -4.78
C TRP A 41 1.24 -2.28 -4.45
N VAL A 42 0.96 -0.99 -4.41
CA VAL A 42 -0.40 -0.46 -4.26
C VAL A 42 -0.76 0.23 -5.57
N THR A 43 -1.74 -0.31 -6.28
CA THR A 43 -2.14 0.18 -7.60
C THR A 43 -3.62 0.53 -7.63
N THR A 44 -3.97 1.67 -8.21
CA THR A 44 -5.37 2.07 -8.37
C THR A 44 -6.06 1.18 -9.41
N VAL A 45 -7.29 0.77 -9.13
CA VAL A 45 -8.14 0.02 -10.04
C VAL A 45 -9.27 0.92 -10.52
N THR A 46 -9.33 1.17 -11.83
CA THR A 46 -10.31 2.08 -12.44
C THR A 46 -11.45 1.37 -13.15
N ASP A 47 -11.27 0.09 -13.48
CA ASP A 47 -12.26 -0.73 -14.16
C ASP A 47 -13.06 -1.58 -13.16
N GLU A 48 -14.39 -1.51 -13.27
CA GLU A 48 -15.32 -2.16 -12.35
C GLU A 48 -15.25 -3.70 -12.46
N ALA A 49 -15.11 -4.24 -13.67
CA ALA A 49 -14.99 -5.69 -13.86
C ALA A 49 -13.70 -6.23 -13.23
N THR A 50 -12.60 -5.49 -13.37
CA THR A 50 -11.31 -5.78 -12.74
C THR A 50 -11.41 -5.72 -11.22
N TRP A 51 -12.12 -4.73 -10.66
CA TRP A 51 -12.37 -4.65 -9.22
C TRP A 51 -13.13 -5.87 -8.68
N PHE A 52 -14.22 -6.28 -9.34
CA PHE A 52 -14.97 -7.46 -8.92
C PHE A 52 -14.14 -8.74 -8.99
N ALA A 53 -13.35 -8.92 -10.06
CA ALA A 53 -12.46 -10.06 -10.20
C ALA A 53 -11.37 -10.05 -9.10
N LEU A 54 -10.78 -8.89 -8.81
CA LEU A 54 -9.80 -8.71 -7.74
C LEU A 54 -10.38 -9.11 -6.39
N CYS A 55 -11.56 -8.60 -6.04
CA CYS A 55 -12.24 -8.92 -4.78
C CYS A 55 -12.46 -10.43 -4.61
N ALA A 56 -12.78 -11.15 -5.70
CA ALA A 56 -12.97 -12.59 -5.65
C ALA A 56 -11.63 -13.34 -5.48
N VAL A 57 -10.58 -12.94 -6.20
CA VAL A 57 -9.29 -13.64 -6.20
C VAL A 57 -8.48 -13.32 -4.93
N SER A 58 -8.61 -12.12 -4.35
CA SER A 58 -7.89 -11.75 -3.12
C SER A 58 -8.26 -12.63 -1.92
N GLN A 59 -9.48 -13.18 -1.90
CA GLN A 59 -9.90 -14.12 -0.85
C GLN A 59 -9.15 -15.46 -0.90
N GLN A 60 -8.50 -15.77 -2.03
CA GLN A 60 -7.82 -17.04 -2.27
C GLN A 60 -6.30 -16.91 -2.25
N ARG A 61 -5.76 -15.68 -2.15
CA ARG A 61 -4.33 -15.39 -2.27
C ARG A 61 -3.85 -14.55 -1.10
N GLN A 62 -2.81 -15.02 -0.43
CA GLN A 62 -2.19 -14.30 0.68
C GLN A 62 -1.35 -13.09 0.23
N ASP A 63 -0.87 -13.11 -1.01
CA ASP A 63 -0.02 -12.06 -1.57
C ASP A 63 -0.81 -10.97 -2.33
N LEU A 64 -2.15 -11.03 -2.29
CA LEU A 64 -3.04 -10.14 -3.03
C LEU A 64 -4.17 -9.63 -2.12
N GLY A 65 -4.30 -8.31 -2.01
CA GLY A 65 -5.35 -7.63 -1.26
C GLY A 65 -6.19 -6.70 -2.14
N ALA A 66 -7.46 -6.54 -1.75
CA ALA A 66 -8.37 -5.53 -2.27
C ALA A 66 -8.69 -4.55 -1.13
N ASP A 67 -8.47 -3.25 -1.34
CA ASP A 67 -8.80 -2.20 -0.37
C ASP A 67 -9.22 -0.92 -1.12
N TRP A 68 -9.45 0.17 -0.40
CA TRP A 68 -9.79 1.47 -0.94
C TRP A 68 -9.08 2.60 -0.19
N VAL A 69 -8.91 3.73 -0.88
CA VAL A 69 -8.53 4.98 -0.20
C VAL A 69 -9.69 5.39 0.72
N ARG A 70 -9.39 5.68 1.98
CA ARG A 70 -10.39 6.05 3.01
C ARG A 70 -11.11 7.34 2.63
N ASP A 71 -12.29 7.57 3.23
CA ASP A 71 -13.14 8.73 2.94
C ASP A 71 -12.47 10.09 3.23
N ASN A 72 -11.51 10.10 4.16
CA ASN A 72 -10.70 11.28 4.49
C ASN A 72 -9.54 11.51 3.50
N GLY A 73 -9.42 10.68 2.46
CA GLY A 73 -8.36 10.73 1.45
C GLY A 73 -7.04 10.08 1.87
N GLU A 74 -7.01 9.35 2.98
CA GLU A 74 -5.83 8.62 3.42
C GLU A 74 -5.75 7.23 2.78
N LEU A 75 -4.53 6.83 2.41
CA LEU A 75 -4.21 5.45 2.09
C LEU A 75 -3.69 4.79 3.36
N VAL A 76 -4.41 3.79 3.88
CA VAL A 76 -4.03 3.06 5.09
C VAL A 76 -3.92 1.59 4.75
N ILE A 77 -2.73 1.02 4.89
CA ILE A 77 -2.45 -0.38 4.60
C ILE A 77 -1.87 -1.04 5.85
N ALA A 78 -2.61 -2.02 6.38
CA ALA A 78 -2.24 -2.77 7.57
C ALA A 78 -2.10 -4.25 7.25
N GLY A 79 -1.22 -4.96 7.97
CA GLY A 79 -1.11 -6.41 7.92
C GLY A 79 0.32 -6.96 8.00
N ASP A 80 0.41 -8.27 8.03
CA ASP A 80 1.67 -9.00 8.18
C ASP A 80 2.62 -8.85 6.98
N TRP A 81 2.08 -8.52 5.80
CA TRP A 81 2.88 -8.22 4.59
C TRP A 81 3.95 -7.14 4.78
N LEU A 82 3.83 -6.24 5.78
CA LEU A 82 4.86 -5.25 6.12
C LEU A 82 6.02 -5.92 6.85
N THR A 83 5.71 -6.78 7.83
CA THR A 83 6.70 -7.62 8.50
C THR A 83 7.35 -8.61 7.53
N GLU A 84 6.58 -9.24 6.64
CA GLU A 84 7.10 -10.15 5.60
C GLU A 84 8.01 -9.44 4.59
N SER A 85 7.76 -8.15 4.37
CA SER A 85 8.64 -7.27 3.58
C SER A 85 9.87 -6.79 4.36
N GLY A 86 10.00 -7.16 5.64
CA GLY A 86 11.09 -6.78 6.53
C GLY A 86 11.01 -5.32 7.02
N ILE A 87 9.82 -4.71 6.96
CA ILE A 87 9.56 -3.34 7.41
C ILE A 87 8.94 -3.42 8.80
N THR A 88 9.72 -3.09 9.82
CA THR A 88 9.27 -3.11 11.22
C THR A 88 9.25 -1.72 11.86
N SER A 89 9.72 -0.69 11.14
CA SER A 89 9.73 0.69 11.62
C SER A 89 9.65 1.70 10.47
N ALA A 90 9.31 2.94 10.81
CA ALA A 90 9.17 4.03 9.84
C ALA A 90 10.47 4.33 9.07
N GLU A 91 11.62 4.19 9.73
CA GLU A 91 12.95 4.51 9.17
C GLU A 91 13.34 3.55 8.04
N GLN A 92 12.86 2.31 8.12
CA GLN A 92 13.05 1.27 7.13
C GLN A 92 12.10 1.42 5.93
N LEU A 93 11.10 2.30 6.00
CA LEU A 93 10.11 2.42 4.95
C LEU A 93 10.66 3.30 3.82
N GLN A 94 10.71 2.73 2.61
CA GLN A 94 11.03 3.43 1.39
C GLN A 94 9.84 3.42 0.44
N LEU A 95 9.43 4.61 0.00
CA LEU A 95 8.33 4.79 -0.96
C LEU A 95 8.85 5.29 -2.29
N THR A 96 8.30 4.74 -3.36
CA THR A 96 8.36 5.33 -4.70
C THR A 96 6.94 5.50 -5.21
N ALA A 97 6.61 6.68 -5.71
CA ALA A 97 5.25 6.99 -6.14
C ALA A 97 5.24 7.47 -7.60
N ALA A 98 4.27 6.98 -8.35
CA ALA A 98 3.95 7.38 -9.72
C ALA A 98 2.41 7.44 -9.87
N PRO A 99 1.88 8.06 -10.94
CA PRO A 99 0.44 8.06 -11.17
C PRO A 99 -0.13 6.64 -11.16
N GLY A 100 -1.11 6.39 -10.29
CA GLY A 100 -1.79 5.12 -10.10
C GLY A 100 -0.99 4.03 -9.39
N ILE A 101 0.27 4.27 -8.98
CA ILE A 101 1.15 3.25 -8.41
C ILE A 101 1.97 3.81 -7.26
N ILE A 102 1.95 3.11 -6.13
CA ILE A 102 2.85 3.32 -4.99
C ILE A 102 3.58 2.02 -4.71
N ARG A 103 4.91 2.08 -4.63
CA ARG A 103 5.78 0.97 -4.27
C ARG A 103 6.32 1.20 -2.87
N VAL A 104 6.12 0.24 -1.98
CA VAL A 104 6.65 0.21 -0.62
C VAL A 104 7.66 -0.93 -0.52
N GLN A 105 8.86 -0.63 -0.06
CA GLN A 105 9.90 -1.63 0.16
C GLN A 105 10.73 -1.25 1.38
N ARG A 106 11.45 -2.23 1.92
CA ARG A 106 12.45 -1.97 2.93
C ARG A 106 13.58 -1.14 2.32
N ARG A 107 13.99 -0.07 3.00
CA ARG A 107 15.22 0.65 2.73
C ARG A 107 16.37 -0.29 3.05
N GLU A 108 17.22 -0.55 2.07
CA GLU A 108 18.52 -1.13 2.35
C GLU A 108 19.36 -0.04 3.03
N GLU A 109 19.83 -0.30 4.24
CA GLU A 109 20.94 0.48 4.76
C GLU A 109 22.12 0.14 3.86
N ASP A 110 22.67 1.14 3.17
CA ASP A 110 23.94 0.99 2.48
C ASP A 110 24.94 0.44 3.51
N GLY A 111 25.29 -0.84 3.39
CA GLY A 111 26.29 -1.46 4.24
C GLY A 111 27.60 -0.72 4.03
N PHE A 112 28.09 -0.09 5.10
CA PHE A 112 29.45 0.47 5.16
C PHE A 112 30.50 -0.62 4.95
#